data_AF-A0A0P9PUD7-F1
#
_entry.id   AF-A0A0P9PUD7-F1
#
_cell.length_a   1.000
_cell.length_b   1.000
_cell.length_c   1.000
_cell.angle_alpha   90.00
_cell.angle_beta   90.00
_cell.angle_gamma   90.00
#
_symmetry.space_group_name_H-M   'P 1'
#
loop_
_entity.id
_entity.type
_entity.pdbx_description
1 polymer ?
#
loop_
_entity_poly.entity_id
_entity_poly.type
_entity_poly.pdbx_seq_one_letter_code
_entity_poly.pdbx_strand_id
1 'polypeptide(L)'
;MTGLSTMGVFRHSDSKQETLSADRQDDPRAPKRPRRKRYGWRVFWVIVVLAGVALGVAMAVESRSSRLQAREFSRFAASLSYSMQPGPSHDVVYPGDGPFDKRLGYSSLDEFLPRLLKRDYVITRQTQFSPELMRYVQHGFFVPYEEKTQAGLSITDCRGAPLYEFRYPQQSYPTFASVPPLLVHSLLFIENRDLLDPQQPLANPAVDWPRFVKAAWSQVAKMFALPGQSAGGSTLATQLEKYRHSPDGLTQSGSEKLRQMISASVRAYQPGAETLAVRQRVVRDYLNSVPLSAVPGHGEVHGLAEGLRVWFGVDFARTNQLLASSPADQQGLASKALALREVLSLVIAQRRPSHYLAKGRAELAELTDSHIRLLAQANVIDQPLAEAALAAKVTYRDWAQQPTLQPIETNKGISVARTRLSNLLNRPLYDLDRLDLSATSTLHGDLQRSVSQYLRDLADPEFAAKVGLLGERLLTPASTTQVRYSFTLFERGADGSRVRVQTDSTDQPFDINEGSKLELGSTAKMRVLTTYLEIIAELHGRYAGMSTAELRKVTVEEPDRLTRWALDYLRLNKDRDLAKMLSAALDRTY
;
A
#
# COMPACT_ATOMS: atom_id res chain seq x y z
N MET A 1 20.16 24.66 76.61
CA MET A 1 19.39 25.85 76.20
C MET A 1 17.96 25.37 75.90
N THR A 2 17.09 25.19 76.89
CA THR A 2 16.13 26.19 77.45
C THR A 2 15.22 26.77 76.35
N GLY A 3 13.88 26.65 76.32
CA GLY A 3 12.84 26.07 77.19
C GLY A 3 11.53 25.99 76.37
N LEU A 4 10.64 25.01 76.54
CA LEU A 4 9.62 24.77 77.59
C LEU A 4 8.32 25.61 77.50
N SER A 5 7.20 24.86 77.55
CA SER A 5 5.88 25.17 78.14
C SER A 5 4.82 25.87 77.25
N THR A 6 3.61 25.35 76.95
CA THR A 6 2.47 24.68 77.66
C THR A 6 1.27 25.59 77.99
N MET A 7 0.07 25.06 77.65
CA MET A 7 -1.20 25.01 78.42
C MET A 7 -2.28 26.11 78.41
N GLY A 8 -3.54 25.60 78.37
CA GLY A 8 -4.73 26.05 79.14
C GLY A 8 -5.62 27.09 78.43
N VAL A 9 -6.86 26.86 77.98
CA VAL A 9 -8.11 26.28 78.55
C VAL A 9 -8.71 27.03 79.76
N PHE A 10 -9.99 27.43 79.56
CA PHE A 10 -11.13 27.57 80.49
C PHE A 10 -11.75 28.97 80.73
N ARG A 11 -13.04 29.03 80.31
CA ARG A 11 -14.26 29.57 80.98
C ARG A 11 -14.13 30.78 81.90
N HIS A 12 -15.04 31.75 81.71
CA HIS A 12 -16.03 32.05 82.75
C HIS A 12 -17.35 32.59 82.18
N SER A 13 -18.42 32.17 82.85
CA SER A 13 -19.83 32.47 82.70
C SER A 13 -20.25 33.74 83.45
N ASP A 14 -21.54 34.06 83.31
CA ASP A 14 -22.37 34.95 84.14
C ASP A 14 -22.37 36.44 83.75
N SER A 15 -23.49 37.16 83.72
CA SER A 15 -24.89 36.84 84.02
C SER A 15 -25.79 37.98 83.53
N LYS A 16 -27.08 37.65 83.37
CA LYS A 16 -28.27 38.49 83.12
C LYS A 16 -28.27 39.88 83.80
N GLN A 17 -28.87 40.87 83.12
CA GLN A 17 -30.09 41.50 83.66
C GLN A 17 -30.87 42.29 82.58
N GLU A 18 -32.16 41.93 82.47
CA GLU A 18 -33.20 42.66 81.76
C GLU A 18 -33.55 43.96 82.50
N THR A 19 -33.88 45.00 81.74
CA THR A 19 -34.87 46.00 82.16
C THR A 19 -35.80 46.33 80.99
N LEU A 20 -37.09 46.23 81.28
CA LEU A 20 -38.25 46.45 80.41
C LEU A 20 -38.69 47.93 80.42
N SER A 21 -39.53 48.26 79.44
CA SER A 21 -40.50 49.37 79.37
C SER A 21 -39.99 50.66 78.71
N ALA A 22 -40.76 51.42 77.93
CA ALA A 22 -42.01 51.23 77.20
C ALA A 22 -42.19 52.47 76.29
N ASP A 23 -42.94 52.27 75.21
CA ASP A 23 -43.84 53.21 74.54
C ASP A 23 -43.35 54.29 73.55
N ARG A 24 -44.06 54.25 72.41
CA ARG A 24 -44.46 55.28 71.42
C ARG A 24 -43.51 55.97 70.43
N GLN A 25 -43.95 55.80 69.18
CA GLN A 25 -44.25 56.79 68.14
C GLN A 25 -43.30 56.91 66.93
N ASP A 26 -43.90 56.48 65.81
CA ASP A 26 -43.67 56.80 64.39
C ASP A 26 -42.75 57.98 64.05
N ASP A 27 -41.76 57.69 63.20
CA ASP A 27 -41.36 58.59 62.12
C ASP A 27 -41.02 57.77 60.84
N PRO A 28 -41.77 57.92 59.73
CA PRO A 28 -41.53 57.20 58.50
C PRO A 28 -40.77 58.07 57.50
N ARG A 29 -39.51 57.73 57.19
CA ARG A 29 -38.87 58.02 55.87
C ARG A 29 -37.47 57.40 55.77
N ALA A 30 -37.40 56.20 55.21
CA ALA A 30 -36.19 55.70 54.55
C ALA A 30 -36.59 54.89 53.30
N PRO A 31 -36.22 55.29 52.08
CA PRO A 31 -36.56 54.53 50.88
C PRO A 31 -35.74 53.24 50.83
N LYS A 32 -36.41 52.10 51.00
CA LYS A 32 -35.82 50.76 50.76
C LYS A 32 -35.51 50.62 49.27
N ARG A 33 -34.22 50.55 48.93
CA ARG A 33 -33.74 50.20 47.58
C ARG A 33 -34.41 48.90 47.11
N PRO A 34 -34.97 48.83 45.89
CA PRO A 34 -35.72 47.66 45.46
C PRO A 34 -34.80 46.45 45.29
N ARG A 35 -35.27 45.29 45.76
CA ARG A 35 -34.72 43.93 45.57
C ARG A 35 -34.75 43.48 44.07
N ARG A 36 -34.27 44.30 43.14
CA ARG A 36 -34.36 44.03 41.68
C ARG A 36 -33.25 43.10 41.14
N LYS A 37 -32.17 42.84 41.88
CA LYS A 37 -31.05 41.98 41.40
C LYS A 37 -31.32 40.46 41.43
N ARG A 38 -32.27 39.96 42.23
CA ARG A 38 -32.57 38.50 42.31
C ARG A 38 -33.51 38.00 41.20
N TYR A 39 -34.35 38.87 40.64
CA TYR A 39 -35.30 38.49 39.59
C TYR A 39 -34.62 38.38 38.23
N GLY A 40 -33.71 39.31 37.90
CA GLY A 40 -32.91 39.25 36.67
C GLY A 40 -32.01 38.00 36.58
N TRP A 41 -31.44 37.55 37.71
CA TRP A 41 -30.62 36.34 37.75
C TRP A 41 -31.44 35.05 37.58
N ARG A 42 -32.67 35.01 38.11
CA ARG A 42 -33.62 33.90 37.90
C ARG A 42 -34.12 33.86 36.46
N VAL A 43 -34.47 35.00 35.88
CA VAL A 43 -34.87 35.11 34.47
C VAL A 43 -33.70 34.71 33.55
N PHE A 44 -32.48 35.13 33.86
CA PHE A 44 -31.27 34.68 33.15
C PHE A 44 -31.13 33.15 33.18
N TRP A 45 -31.20 32.51 34.34
CA TRP A 45 -31.11 31.05 34.43
C TRP A 45 -32.28 30.34 33.72
N VAL A 46 -33.49 30.88 33.77
CA VAL A 46 -34.64 30.35 33.01
C VAL A 46 -34.40 30.45 31.51
N ILE A 47 -33.86 31.57 31.02
CA ILE A 47 -33.47 31.73 29.61
C ILE A 47 -32.36 30.75 29.24
N VAL A 48 -31.33 30.57 30.08
CA VAL A 48 -30.26 29.60 29.84
C VAL A 48 -30.81 28.17 29.78
N VAL A 49 -31.72 27.79 30.69
CA VAL A 49 -32.35 26.47 30.68
C VAL A 49 -33.23 26.29 29.44
N LEU A 50 -34.07 27.27 29.09
CA LEU A 50 -34.90 27.21 27.89
C LEU A 50 -34.06 27.15 26.61
N ALA A 51 -32.98 27.93 26.53
CA ALA A 51 -32.03 27.87 25.42
C ALA A 51 -31.32 26.51 25.37
N GLY A 52 -30.96 25.93 26.52
CA GLY A 52 -30.40 24.59 26.62
C GLY A 52 -31.38 23.50 26.16
N VAL A 53 -32.66 23.60 26.52
CA VAL A 53 -33.72 22.70 26.06
C VAL A 53 -33.94 22.84 24.55
N ALA A 54 -34.03 24.08 24.05
CA ALA A 54 -34.18 24.33 22.62
C ALA A 54 -32.99 23.80 21.81
N LEU A 55 -31.77 24.00 22.30
CA LEU A 55 -30.54 23.43 21.73
C LEU A 55 -30.58 21.89 21.78
N GLY A 56 -31.01 21.30 22.89
CA GLY A 56 -31.16 19.85 23.03
C GLY A 56 -32.17 19.27 22.04
N VAL A 57 -33.32 19.93 21.84
CA VAL A 57 -34.33 19.55 20.85
C VAL A 57 -33.76 19.69 19.44
N ALA A 58 -33.08 20.80 19.12
CA ALA A 58 -32.45 21.00 17.82
C ALA A 58 -31.40 19.92 17.52
N MET A 59 -30.55 19.57 18.50
CA MET A 59 -29.57 18.48 18.38
C MET A 59 -30.26 17.11 18.22
N ALA A 60 -31.39 16.87 18.88
CA ALA A 60 -32.15 15.63 18.75
C ALA A 60 -32.86 15.51 17.38
N VAL A 61 -33.35 16.62 16.83
CA VAL A 61 -33.93 16.66 15.49
C VAL A 61 -32.85 16.48 14.42
N GLU A 62 -31.71 17.15 14.60
CA GLU A 62 -30.56 17.03 13.70
C GLU A 62 -29.92 15.64 13.77
N SER A 63 -29.87 15.00 14.95
CA SER A 63 -29.32 13.65 15.07
C SER A 63 -30.15 12.59 14.34
N ARG A 64 -31.47 12.80 14.21
CA ARG A 64 -32.38 11.90 13.48
C ARG A 64 -32.46 12.24 11.99
N SER A 65 -32.44 13.52 11.63
CA SER A 65 -32.71 13.96 10.26
C SER A 65 -31.44 14.28 9.46
N SER A 66 -30.32 14.60 10.12
CA SER A 66 -29.04 15.00 9.54
C SER A 66 -29.15 16.10 8.46
N ARG A 67 -30.21 16.93 8.49
CA ARG A 67 -30.51 17.89 7.42
C ARG A 67 -29.50 19.01 7.35
N LEU A 68 -29.11 19.57 8.49
CA LEU A 68 -28.11 20.64 8.56
C LEU A 68 -26.75 20.11 8.13
N GLN A 69 -26.33 18.97 8.69
CA GLN A 69 -25.08 18.31 8.32
C GLN A 69 -25.03 18.04 6.82
N ALA A 70 -26.07 17.41 6.26
CA ALA A 70 -26.10 17.07 4.84
C ALA A 70 -26.00 18.31 3.95
N ARG A 71 -26.70 19.39 4.30
CA ARG A 71 -26.63 20.66 3.55
C ARG A 71 -25.24 21.30 3.63
N GLU A 72 -24.70 21.47 4.82
CA GLU A 72 -23.45 22.21 5.00
C GLU A 72 -22.23 21.40 4.53
N PHE A 73 -22.17 20.11 4.85
CA PHE A 73 -21.06 19.26 4.40
C PHE A 73 -21.10 19.03 2.89
N SER A 74 -22.26 18.82 2.25
CA SER A 74 -22.30 18.66 0.80
C SER A 74 -21.89 19.93 0.06
N ARG A 75 -22.36 21.10 0.53
CA ARG A 75 -21.95 22.40 -0.02
C ARG A 75 -20.46 22.64 0.14
N PHE A 76 -19.91 22.33 1.31
CA PHE A 76 -18.48 22.47 1.57
C PHE A 76 -17.66 21.49 0.73
N ALA A 77 -18.03 20.20 0.71
CA ALA A 77 -17.33 19.17 -0.04
C ALA A 77 -17.31 19.45 -1.55
N ALA A 78 -18.40 20.01 -2.10
CA ALA A 78 -18.47 20.42 -3.51
C ALA A 78 -17.45 21.51 -3.89
N SER A 79 -16.98 22.30 -2.91
CA SER A 79 -15.91 23.29 -3.13
C SER A 79 -14.51 22.68 -3.13
N LEU A 80 -14.34 21.46 -2.62
CA LEU A 80 -13.06 20.77 -2.49
C LEU A 80 -12.73 20.01 -3.78
N SER A 81 -12.37 20.75 -4.83
CA SER A 81 -12.07 20.17 -6.15
C SER A 81 -10.57 20.02 -6.41
N TYR A 82 -10.23 19.14 -7.36
CA TYR A 82 -8.89 18.95 -7.90
C TYR A 82 -8.99 18.61 -9.39
N SER A 83 -7.95 18.92 -10.17
CA SER A 83 -7.92 18.64 -11.61
C SER A 83 -6.50 18.37 -12.10
N MET A 84 -6.37 17.59 -13.17
CA MET A 84 -5.06 17.33 -13.77
C MET A 84 -4.69 18.46 -14.73
N GLN A 85 -3.55 19.11 -14.49
CA GLN A 85 -3.06 20.24 -15.27
C GLN A 85 -1.76 19.88 -15.99
N PRO A 86 -1.42 20.56 -17.11
CA PRO A 86 -0.12 20.42 -17.75
C PRO A 86 1.02 20.92 -16.88
N GLY A 87 2.16 20.23 -16.92
CA GLY A 87 3.39 20.58 -16.21
C GLY A 87 3.38 20.22 -14.72
N PRO A 88 4.46 20.58 -14.00
CA PRO A 88 4.54 20.42 -12.56
C PRO A 88 3.60 21.40 -11.83
N SER A 89 3.10 20.98 -10.67
CA SER A 89 2.18 21.73 -9.81
C SER A 89 2.80 21.95 -8.43
N HIS A 90 2.64 23.17 -7.90
CA HIS A 90 2.97 23.52 -6.52
C HIS A 90 1.74 23.52 -5.60
N ASP A 91 0.53 23.47 -6.17
CA ASP A 91 -0.73 23.48 -5.41
C ASP A 91 -1.20 22.04 -5.22
N VAL A 92 -0.37 21.24 -4.56
CA VAL A 92 -0.70 19.86 -4.19
C VAL A 92 0.03 19.52 -2.90
N VAL A 93 -0.64 18.81 -2.00
CA VAL A 93 -0.04 18.26 -0.79
C VAL A 93 -0.28 16.77 -0.80
N TYR A 94 0.79 16.00 -0.70
CA TYR A 94 0.70 14.56 -0.66
C TYR A 94 0.31 14.06 0.73
N PRO A 95 -0.42 12.93 0.82
CA PRO A 95 -0.85 12.39 2.11
C PRO A 95 0.32 12.03 3.04
N GLY A 96 0.04 12.02 4.35
CA GLY A 96 1.01 11.69 5.39
C GLY A 96 1.22 10.18 5.59
N ASP A 97 1.52 9.79 6.82
CA ASP A 97 2.00 8.45 7.17
C ASP A 97 0.92 7.33 7.26
N GLY A 98 -0.23 7.52 6.61
CA GLY A 98 -1.32 6.56 6.58
C GLY A 98 -0.93 5.23 5.91
N PRO A 99 -1.31 4.05 6.46
CA PRO A 99 -0.97 2.75 5.87
C PRO A 99 -1.45 2.57 4.42
N PHE A 100 -2.64 3.05 4.09
CA PHE A 100 -3.18 2.99 2.72
C PHE A 100 -2.39 3.90 1.79
N ASP A 101 -2.13 5.13 2.22
CA ASP A 101 -1.40 6.12 1.44
C ASP A 101 0.05 5.68 1.16
N LYS A 102 0.71 5.07 2.16
CA LYS A 102 2.05 4.48 2.02
C LYS A 102 2.06 3.34 1.02
N ARG A 103 1.12 2.39 1.17
CA ARG A 103 1.05 1.19 0.33
C ARG A 103 0.79 1.54 -1.14
N LEU A 104 -0.08 2.51 -1.41
CA LEU A 104 -0.34 2.97 -2.77
C LEU A 104 0.74 3.90 -3.32
N GLY A 105 1.70 4.33 -2.49
CA GLY A 105 2.81 5.19 -2.88
C GLY A 105 2.53 6.68 -2.82
N TYR A 106 1.32 7.09 -2.43
CA TYR A 106 0.92 8.49 -2.38
C TYR A 106 1.78 9.30 -1.41
N SER A 107 2.09 8.74 -0.23
CA SER A 107 2.96 9.39 0.76
C SER A 107 4.42 9.50 0.29
N SER A 108 4.81 8.76 -0.76
CA SER A 108 6.18 8.72 -1.27
C SER A 108 6.37 9.57 -2.52
N LEU A 109 5.35 10.31 -2.97
CA LEU A 109 5.45 11.14 -4.17
C LEU A 109 6.51 12.25 -4.05
N ASP A 110 6.68 12.83 -2.87
CA ASP A 110 7.76 13.78 -2.56
C ASP A 110 9.16 13.16 -2.64
N GLU A 111 9.28 11.83 -2.55
CA GLU A 111 10.54 11.11 -2.80
C GLU A 111 10.66 10.72 -4.28
N PHE A 112 9.60 10.18 -4.87
CA PHE A 112 9.62 9.65 -6.24
C PHE A 112 9.87 10.73 -7.28
N LEU A 113 9.20 11.88 -7.18
CA LEU A 113 9.30 12.92 -8.20
C LEU A 113 10.73 13.50 -8.29
N PRO A 114 11.40 13.92 -7.20
CA PRO A 114 12.78 14.38 -7.30
C PRO A 114 13.75 13.30 -7.80
N ARG A 115 13.53 12.02 -7.48
CA ARG A 115 14.37 10.92 -7.96
C ARG A 115 14.24 10.67 -9.45
N LEU A 116 13.03 10.83 -9.99
CA LEU A 116 12.76 10.72 -11.42
C LEU A 116 13.33 11.93 -12.18
N LEU A 117 13.14 13.15 -11.65
CA LEU A 117 13.73 14.37 -12.23
C LEU A 117 15.26 14.29 -12.30
N LYS A 118 15.92 13.75 -11.26
CA LYS A 118 17.37 13.49 -11.25
C LYS A 118 17.85 12.46 -12.28
N ARG A 119 16.93 11.72 -12.90
CA ARG A 119 17.19 10.72 -13.95
C ARG A 119 16.59 11.15 -15.29
N ASP A 120 16.47 12.46 -15.48
CA ASP A 120 16.02 13.10 -16.72
C ASP A 120 14.57 12.78 -17.15
N TYR A 121 13.74 12.28 -16.24
CA TYR A 121 12.30 12.24 -16.44
C TYR A 121 11.72 13.65 -16.30
N VAL A 122 10.60 13.91 -16.98
CA VAL A 122 9.88 15.19 -16.93
C VAL A 122 8.46 15.00 -16.45
N ILE A 123 7.95 15.95 -15.66
CA ILE A 123 6.55 15.99 -15.23
C ILE A 123 5.75 16.67 -16.34
N THR A 124 5.02 15.88 -17.13
CA THR A 124 4.20 16.40 -18.23
C THR A 124 2.85 16.90 -17.77
N ARG A 125 2.29 16.30 -16.72
CA ARG A 125 1.01 16.65 -16.09
C ARG A 125 1.05 16.33 -14.60
N GLN A 126 0.37 17.13 -13.80
CA GLN A 126 0.25 16.93 -12.36
C GLN A 126 -1.08 17.46 -11.86
N THR A 127 -1.60 16.86 -10.79
CA THR A 127 -2.83 17.32 -10.15
C THR A 127 -2.61 18.69 -9.48
N GLN A 128 -3.58 19.58 -9.64
CA GLN A 128 -3.69 20.86 -8.94
C GLN A 128 -4.94 20.85 -8.08
N PHE A 129 -4.80 21.21 -6.81
CA PHE A 129 -5.89 21.37 -5.85
C PHE A 129 -6.47 22.78 -5.96
N SER A 130 -7.79 22.88 -5.77
CA SER A 130 -8.45 24.18 -5.58
C SER A 130 -7.93 24.90 -4.32
N PRO A 131 -8.02 26.24 -4.24
CA PRO A 131 -7.64 26.99 -3.03
C PRO A 131 -8.39 26.52 -1.76
N GLU A 132 -9.64 26.09 -1.89
CA GLU A 132 -10.45 25.52 -0.82
C GLU A 132 -9.88 24.18 -0.36
N LEU A 133 -9.56 23.27 -1.29
CA LEU A 133 -8.95 21.99 -0.97
C LEU A 133 -7.55 22.17 -0.38
N MET A 134 -6.77 23.12 -0.89
CA MET A 134 -5.47 23.44 -0.33
C MET A 134 -5.55 23.86 1.13
N ARG A 135 -6.46 24.80 1.45
CA ARG A 135 -6.70 25.22 2.84
C ARG A 135 -7.15 24.04 3.70
N TYR A 136 -8.06 23.22 3.21
CA TYR A 136 -8.57 22.05 3.93
C TYR A 136 -7.44 21.07 4.31
N VAL A 137 -6.55 20.73 3.38
CA VAL A 137 -5.43 19.82 3.65
C VAL A 137 -4.37 20.46 4.54
N GLN A 138 -4.12 21.77 4.42
CA GLN A 138 -3.20 22.50 5.30
C GLN A 138 -3.67 22.52 6.78
N HIS A 139 -4.97 22.36 7.03
CA HIS A 139 -5.51 22.16 8.39
C HIS A 139 -5.38 20.69 8.87
N GLY A 140 -4.76 19.83 8.05
CA GLY A 140 -4.45 18.44 8.36
C GLY A 140 -5.58 17.46 8.07
N PHE A 141 -6.64 17.84 7.36
CA PHE A 141 -7.73 16.92 7.00
C PHE A 141 -7.39 16.05 5.78
N PHE A 142 -8.03 14.88 5.68
CA PHE A 142 -7.75 13.92 4.61
C PHE A 142 -8.48 14.29 3.32
N VAL A 143 -7.75 14.30 2.20
CA VAL A 143 -8.26 14.68 0.87
C VAL A 143 -9.47 13.81 0.49
N PRO A 144 -10.63 14.39 0.14
CA PRO A 144 -11.86 13.64 -0.11
C PRO A 144 -11.97 13.16 -1.58
N TYR A 145 -10.89 12.57 -2.12
CA TYR A 145 -10.95 11.93 -3.44
C TYR A 145 -11.63 10.56 -3.36
N GLU A 146 -12.09 10.04 -4.50
CA GLU A 146 -12.64 8.68 -4.55
C GLU A 146 -11.51 7.64 -4.40
N GLU A 147 -11.61 6.83 -3.36
CA GLU A 147 -10.57 5.86 -3.04
C GLU A 147 -10.76 4.53 -3.78
N LYS A 148 -9.65 4.01 -4.29
CA LYS A 148 -9.62 2.71 -4.96
C LYS A 148 -9.66 1.58 -3.93
N THR A 149 -10.55 0.60 -4.15
CA THR A 149 -10.61 -0.64 -3.35
C THR A 149 -9.57 -1.66 -3.76
N GLN A 150 -9.08 -1.57 -5.00
CA GLN A 150 -8.04 -2.41 -5.58
C GLN A 150 -7.13 -1.53 -6.43
N ALA A 151 -5.82 -1.69 -6.25
CA ALA A 151 -4.78 -0.98 -7.01
C ALA A 151 -3.56 -1.90 -7.16
N GLY A 152 -2.53 -1.43 -7.85
CA GLY A 152 -1.28 -2.15 -8.00
C GLY A 152 -0.52 -1.73 -9.24
N LEU A 153 0.54 -2.47 -9.54
CA LEU A 153 1.46 -2.17 -10.62
C LEU A 153 0.96 -2.67 -11.97
N SER A 154 0.86 -1.76 -12.95
CA SER A 154 0.71 -2.11 -14.36
C SER A 154 1.96 -1.68 -15.14
N ILE A 155 2.53 -2.60 -15.92
CA ILE A 155 3.63 -2.30 -16.84
C ILE A 155 3.20 -2.67 -18.26
N THR A 156 3.31 -1.73 -19.18
CA THR A 156 3.11 -1.97 -20.61
C THR A 156 4.43 -2.01 -21.37
N ASP A 157 4.40 -2.65 -22.54
CA ASP A 157 5.50 -2.64 -23.50
C ASP A 157 5.49 -1.36 -24.36
N CYS A 158 6.46 -1.21 -25.26
CA CYS A 158 6.59 -0.02 -26.11
C CYS A 158 5.44 0.22 -27.09
N ARG A 159 4.56 -0.76 -27.28
CA ARG A 159 3.34 -0.68 -28.12
C ARG A 159 2.10 -0.39 -27.27
N GLY A 160 2.25 -0.29 -25.94
CA GLY A 160 1.14 -0.18 -25.00
C GLY A 160 0.48 -1.51 -24.67
N ALA A 161 1.05 -2.65 -25.09
CA ALA A 161 0.50 -3.96 -24.75
C ALA A 161 0.86 -4.33 -23.30
N PRO A 162 0.00 -5.05 -22.55
CA PRO A 162 0.31 -5.48 -21.19
C PRO A 162 1.56 -6.36 -21.15
N LEU A 163 2.54 -5.98 -20.32
CA LEU A 163 3.75 -6.76 -20.04
C LEU A 163 3.68 -7.41 -18.66
N TYR A 164 3.17 -6.68 -17.66
CA TYR A 164 3.00 -7.14 -16.28
C TYR A 164 1.80 -6.46 -15.64
N GLU A 165 1.05 -7.20 -14.84
CA GLU A 165 -0.06 -6.66 -14.07
C GLU A 165 -0.11 -7.34 -12.70
N PHE A 166 -0.17 -6.50 -11.66
CA PHE A 166 -0.40 -6.93 -10.30
C PHE A 166 -1.52 -6.10 -9.71
N ARG A 167 -2.48 -6.77 -9.06
CA ARG A 167 -3.60 -6.12 -8.39
C ARG A 167 -3.74 -6.65 -6.97
N TYR A 168 -3.91 -5.75 -6.02
CA TYR A 168 -4.04 -6.06 -4.60
C TYR A 168 -5.20 -5.28 -3.96
N PRO A 169 -6.03 -5.92 -3.11
CA PRO A 169 -6.11 -7.38 -2.89
C PRO A 169 -6.55 -8.11 -4.17
N GLN A 170 -6.16 -9.37 -4.36
CA GLN A 170 -6.47 -10.11 -5.59
C GLN A 170 -7.97 -10.36 -5.77
N GLN A 171 -8.66 -10.63 -4.66
CA GLN A 171 -10.10 -10.80 -4.60
C GLN A 171 -10.70 -9.70 -3.72
N SER A 172 -11.87 -9.20 -4.10
CA SER A 172 -12.60 -8.19 -3.35
C SER A 172 -14.09 -8.24 -3.71
N TYR A 173 -14.92 -7.56 -2.93
CA TYR A 173 -16.30 -7.26 -3.30
C TYR A 173 -16.30 -6.07 -4.28
N PRO A 174 -16.67 -6.25 -5.56
CA PRO A 174 -16.69 -5.14 -6.53
C PRO A 174 -17.77 -4.11 -6.19
N THR A 175 -18.94 -4.58 -5.73
CA THR A 175 -20.10 -3.74 -5.41
C THR A 175 -20.70 -4.16 -4.08
N PHE A 176 -21.49 -3.28 -3.46
CA PHE A 176 -22.20 -3.61 -2.22
C PHE A 176 -23.13 -4.82 -2.40
N ALA A 177 -23.80 -4.94 -3.54
CA ALA A 177 -24.71 -6.05 -3.85
C ALA A 177 -24.01 -7.43 -3.92
N SER A 178 -22.69 -7.47 -4.10
CA SER A 178 -21.92 -8.72 -4.08
C SER A 178 -21.66 -9.26 -2.66
N VAL A 179 -21.93 -8.47 -1.62
CA VAL A 179 -21.78 -8.89 -0.23
C VAL A 179 -23.04 -9.67 0.21
N PRO A 180 -22.92 -10.90 0.74
CA PRO A 180 -24.06 -11.65 1.24
C PRO A 180 -24.83 -10.87 2.32
N PRO A 181 -26.17 -10.79 2.26
CA PRO A 181 -26.96 -10.04 3.25
C PRO A 181 -26.71 -10.47 4.70
N LEU A 182 -26.52 -11.77 4.94
CA LEU A 182 -26.16 -12.32 6.24
C LEU A 182 -24.88 -11.68 6.80
N LEU A 183 -23.86 -11.49 5.95
CA LEU A 183 -22.62 -10.84 6.33
C LEU A 183 -22.83 -9.35 6.63
N VAL A 184 -23.57 -8.64 5.78
CA VAL A 184 -23.89 -7.22 6.01
C VAL A 184 -24.59 -7.03 7.35
N HIS A 185 -25.68 -7.75 7.61
CA HIS A 185 -26.44 -7.61 8.85
C HIS A 185 -25.61 -7.99 10.08
N SER A 186 -24.80 -9.05 9.99
CA SER A 186 -23.92 -9.46 11.08
C SER A 186 -22.85 -8.40 11.39
N LEU A 187 -22.21 -7.84 10.37
CA LEU A 187 -21.21 -6.78 10.53
C LEU A 187 -21.85 -5.52 11.14
N LEU A 188 -22.98 -5.06 10.60
CA LEU A 188 -23.65 -3.87 11.10
C LEU A 188 -24.12 -4.06 12.54
N PHE A 189 -24.62 -5.24 12.88
CA PHE A 189 -25.01 -5.53 14.26
C PHE A 189 -23.87 -5.39 15.26
N ILE A 190 -22.66 -5.82 14.87
CA ILE A 190 -21.45 -5.79 15.71
C ILE A 190 -20.85 -4.38 15.74
N GLU A 191 -20.72 -3.73 14.58
CA GLU A 191 -19.90 -2.53 14.43
C GLU A 191 -20.69 -1.24 14.19
N ASN A 192 -21.87 -1.25 13.56
CA ASN A 192 -22.64 -0.02 13.29
C ASN A 192 -24.12 -0.29 12.87
N ARG A 193 -25.03 -0.45 13.84
CA ARG A 193 -26.39 -0.98 13.62
C ARG A 193 -27.24 -0.18 12.64
N ASP A 194 -27.25 1.13 12.79
CA ASP A 194 -28.19 2.01 12.07
C ASP A 194 -27.61 2.55 10.76
N LEU A 195 -26.42 2.07 10.34
CA LEU A 195 -25.70 2.63 9.19
C LEU A 195 -26.51 2.60 7.89
N LEU A 196 -27.26 1.53 7.64
CA LEU A 196 -28.04 1.36 6.40
C LEU A 196 -29.54 1.59 6.62
N ASP A 197 -29.94 2.28 7.69
CA ASP A 197 -31.35 2.62 7.91
C ASP A 197 -31.89 3.47 6.73
N PRO A 198 -32.88 2.96 5.96
CA PRO A 198 -33.46 3.67 4.84
C PRO A 198 -34.33 4.86 5.28
N GLN A 199 -34.78 4.90 6.55
CA GLN A 199 -35.58 6.01 7.08
C GLN A 199 -34.73 7.27 7.31
N GLN A 200 -33.40 7.16 7.25
CA GLN A 200 -32.46 8.25 7.45
C GLN A 200 -31.59 8.45 6.20
N PRO A 201 -32.15 8.89 5.05
CA PRO A 201 -31.43 8.98 3.77
C PRO A 201 -30.24 9.94 3.81
N LEU A 202 -30.31 10.96 4.67
CA LEU A 202 -29.30 12.00 4.85
C LEU A 202 -28.32 11.69 5.99
N ALA A 203 -28.36 10.50 6.60
CA ALA A 203 -27.55 10.19 7.78
C ALA A 203 -26.05 10.35 7.51
N ASN A 204 -25.34 10.99 8.44
CA ASN A 204 -23.89 11.07 8.40
C ASN A 204 -23.28 9.73 8.86
N PRO A 205 -22.60 8.96 8.00
CA PRO A 205 -21.99 7.68 8.42
C PRO A 205 -20.85 7.83 9.41
N ALA A 206 -20.26 9.01 9.55
CA ALA A 206 -19.15 9.27 10.47
C ALA A 206 -19.59 9.51 11.92
N VAL A 207 -20.87 9.83 12.14
CA VAL A 207 -21.37 10.27 13.44
C VAL A 207 -22.55 9.41 13.88
N ASP A 208 -22.33 8.57 14.89
CA ASP A 208 -23.38 7.86 15.60
C ASP A 208 -23.65 8.58 16.93
N TRP A 209 -24.69 9.40 16.96
CA TRP A 209 -25.03 10.25 18.11
C TRP A 209 -25.38 9.45 19.38
N PRO A 210 -26.23 8.41 19.35
CA PRO A 210 -26.46 7.54 20.51
C PRO A 210 -25.17 6.96 21.10
N ARG A 211 -24.27 6.48 20.23
CA ARG A 211 -22.99 5.90 20.65
C ARG A 211 -22.00 6.95 21.13
N PHE A 212 -21.98 8.13 20.51
CA PHE A 212 -21.16 9.26 20.93
C PHE A 212 -21.55 9.74 22.33
N VAL A 213 -22.85 9.91 22.61
CA VAL A 213 -23.36 10.30 23.93
C VAL A 213 -23.03 9.23 24.98
N LYS A 214 -23.24 7.94 24.66
CA LYS A 214 -22.88 6.83 25.56
C LYS A 214 -21.37 6.79 25.84
N ALA A 215 -20.55 7.00 24.82
CA ALA A 215 -19.09 7.05 24.97
C ALA A 215 -18.65 8.26 25.81
N ALA A 216 -19.20 9.45 25.56
CA ALA A 216 -18.92 10.66 26.33
C ALA A 216 -19.32 10.48 27.81
N TRP A 217 -20.52 9.93 28.07
CA TRP A 217 -20.97 9.60 29.42
C TRP A 217 -20.03 8.60 30.10
N SER A 218 -19.55 7.57 29.38
CA SER A 218 -18.61 6.59 29.93
C SER A 218 -17.24 7.19 30.28
N GLN A 219 -16.77 8.21 29.55
CA GLN A 219 -15.52 8.91 29.86
C GLN A 219 -15.67 9.81 31.08
N VAL A 220 -16.81 10.50 31.21
CA VAL A 220 -17.16 11.26 32.42
C VAL A 220 -17.26 10.31 33.62
N ALA A 221 -17.91 9.16 33.47
CA ALA A 221 -18.02 8.15 34.52
C ALA A 221 -16.65 7.59 34.95
N LYS A 222 -15.71 7.37 34.00
CA LYS A 222 -14.32 6.99 34.30
C LYS A 222 -13.56 8.07 35.07
N MET A 223 -13.78 9.35 34.75
CA MET A 223 -13.19 10.48 35.49
C MET A 223 -13.67 10.53 36.95
N PHE A 224 -14.87 10.01 37.23
CA PHE A 224 -15.43 9.84 38.57
C PHE A 224 -15.21 8.43 39.16
N ALA A 225 -14.28 7.64 38.60
CA ALA A 225 -13.92 6.28 39.05
C ALA A 225 -15.08 5.27 39.14
N LEU A 226 -16.15 5.47 38.37
CA LEU A 226 -17.26 4.51 38.29
C LEU A 226 -16.87 3.32 37.38
N PRO A 227 -17.13 2.07 37.78
CA PRO A 227 -16.80 0.90 36.98
C PRO A 227 -17.63 0.87 35.68
N GLY A 228 -16.94 0.78 34.54
CA GLY A 228 -17.59 0.69 33.22
C GLY A 228 -16.60 0.39 32.09
N GLN A 229 -16.98 -0.51 31.18
CA GLN A 229 -16.21 -0.80 29.96
C GLN A 229 -16.31 0.41 28.99
N SER A 230 -15.18 0.88 28.45
CA SER A 230 -15.21 1.86 27.38
C SER A 230 -15.76 1.22 26.11
N ALA A 231 -16.96 1.64 25.70
CA ALA A 231 -17.52 1.27 24.42
C ALA A 231 -16.61 1.83 23.31
N GLY A 232 -16.09 0.96 22.44
CA GLY A 232 -15.47 1.40 21.19
C GLY A 232 -16.48 2.25 20.43
N GLY A 233 -16.17 3.52 20.17
CA GLY A 233 -17.15 4.55 19.79
C GLY A 233 -16.98 5.10 18.38
N SER A 234 -16.32 4.37 17.48
CA SER A 234 -16.02 4.80 16.12
C SER A 234 -16.89 4.02 15.12
N THR A 235 -17.61 4.73 14.25
CA THR A 235 -18.41 4.15 13.17
C THR A 235 -17.52 3.53 12.09
N LEU A 236 -18.06 2.68 11.22
CA LEU A 236 -17.30 2.07 10.11
C LEU A 236 -16.59 3.12 9.24
N ALA A 237 -17.23 4.25 8.94
CA ALA A 237 -16.61 5.32 8.14
C ALA A 237 -15.38 5.93 8.84
N THR A 238 -15.49 6.24 10.14
CA THR A 238 -14.34 6.78 10.89
C THR A 238 -13.22 5.75 11.07
N GLN A 239 -13.57 4.46 11.19
CA GLN A 239 -12.59 3.39 11.23
C GLN A 239 -11.84 3.29 9.90
N LEU A 240 -12.52 3.49 8.77
CA LEU A 240 -11.91 3.48 7.45
C LEU A 240 -10.89 4.63 7.29
N GLU A 241 -11.24 5.86 7.66
CA GLU A 241 -10.30 7.00 7.66
C GLU A 241 -9.07 6.72 8.52
N LYS A 242 -9.31 6.17 9.72
CA LYS A 242 -8.25 5.78 10.65
C LYS A 242 -7.29 4.77 10.01
N TYR A 243 -7.81 3.69 9.39
CA TYR A 243 -6.96 2.67 8.80
C TYR A 243 -6.24 3.12 7.53
N ARG A 244 -6.82 4.09 6.81
CA ARG A 244 -6.25 4.57 5.55
C ARG A 244 -5.21 5.66 5.76
N HIS A 245 -5.55 6.69 6.53
CA HIS A 245 -4.82 7.96 6.52
C HIS A 245 -4.19 8.35 7.85
N SER A 246 -4.64 7.82 8.98
CA SER A 246 -4.02 8.14 10.26
C SER A 246 -2.67 7.43 10.41
N PRO A 247 -1.67 8.09 11.03
CA PRO A 247 -0.37 7.48 11.30
C PRO A 247 -0.50 6.12 12.00
N ASP A 248 0.17 5.11 11.45
CA ASP A 248 0.14 3.71 11.89
C ASP A 248 -1.25 3.05 11.93
N GLY A 249 -2.27 3.69 11.35
CA GLY A 249 -3.65 3.20 11.42
C GLY A 249 -4.29 3.35 12.81
N LEU A 250 -3.75 4.20 13.68
CA LEU A 250 -4.14 4.32 15.08
C LEU A 250 -4.70 5.71 15.42
N THR A 251 -5.61 5.77 16.38
CA THR A 251 -6.08 7.04 16.96
C THR A 251 -5.21 7.39 18.16
N GLN A 252 -4.23 8.27 17.97
CA GLN A 252 -3.26 8.63 19.01
C GLN A 252 -3.79 9.73 19.97
N SER A 253 -4.81 10.50 19.56
CA SER A 253 -5.34 11.63 20.34
C SER A 253 -6.82 11.93 20.06
N GLY A 254 -7.45 12.75 20.92
CA GLY A 254 -8.82 13.22 20.72
C GLY A 254 -8.98 14.15 19.52
N SER A 255 -7.97 14.95 19.19
CA SER A 255 -7.97 15.79 17.99
C SER A 255 -7.87 14.95 16.71
N GLU A 256 -7.10 13.86 16.73
CA GLU A 256 -7.03 12.91 15.61
C GLU A 256 -8.38 12.24 15.38
N LYS A 257 -9.09 11.88 16.46
CA LYS A 257 -10.45 11.34 16.35
C LYS A 257 -11.41 12.34 15.68
N LEU A 258 -11.32 13.63 16.04
CA LEU A 258 -12.16 14.66 15.42
C LEU A 258 -11.80 14.86 13.94
N ARG A 259 -10.51 14.85 13.59
CA ARG A 259 -10.04 14.89 12.20
C ARG A 259 -10.58 13.72 11.37
N GLN A 260 -10.55 12.51 11.91
CA GLN A 260 -11.15 11.31 11.28
C GLN A 260 -12.65 11.49 11.06
N MET A 261 -13.39 11.99 12.06
CA MET A 261 -14.84 12.22 11.96
C MET A 261 -15.20 13.28 10.92
N ILE A 262 -14.50 14.42 10.89
CA ILE A 262 -14.74 15.48 9.93
C ILE A 262 -14.38 15.01 8.52
N SER A 263 -13.22 14.37 8.33
CA SER A 263 -12.79 13.88 7.01
C SER A 263 -13.76 12.84 6.46
N ALA A 264 -14.19 11.87 7.29
CA ALA A 264 -15.22 10.90 6.93
C ALA A 264 -16.55 11.57 6.56
N SER A 265 -16.96 12.62 7.28
CA SER A 265 -18.20 13.36 6.99
C SER A 265 -18.10 14.06 5.64
N VAL A 266 -17.03 14.82 5.42
CA VAL A 266 -16.78 15.54 4.15
C VAL A 266 -16.77 14.59 2.97
N ARG A 267 -16.05 13.46 3.10
CA ARG A 267 -16.01 12.41 2.06
C ARG A 267 -17.39 11.80 1.82
N ALA A 268 -18.17 11.58 2.87
CA ALA A 268 -19.50 10.99 2.77
C ALA A 268 -20.49 11.87 1.98
N TYR A 269 -20.35 13.19 2.05
CA TYR A 269 -21.23 14.14 1.39
C TYR A 269 -20.67 14.71 0.07
N GLN A 270 -19.48 14.27 -0.37
CA GLN A 270 -18.86 14.71 -1.62
C GLN A 270 -19.74 14.45 -2.86
N PRO A 271 -20.45 13.31 -2.98
CA PRO A 271 -21.38 13.09 -4.09
C PRO A 271 -22.70 13.87 -3.99
N GLY A 272 -23.06 14.37 -2.80
CA GLY A 272 -24.33 15.03 -2.53
C GLY A 272 -24.86 14.83 -1.11
N ALA A 273 -26.03 15.39 -0.83
CA ALA A 273 -26.68 15.35 0.49
C ALA A 273 -27.24 13.96 0.86
N GLU A 274 -27.65 13.15 -0.12
CA GLU A 274 -28.11 11.79 0.11
C GLU A 274 -26.94 10.82 0.21
N THR A 275 -26.83 10.11 1.32
CA THR A 275 -25.62 9.34 1.64
C THR A 275 -25.79 7.84 1.51
N LEU A 276 -27.00 7.31 1.23
CA LEU A 276 -27.25 5.86 1.26
C LEU A 276 -26.25 5.05 0.39
N ALA A 277 -26.00 5.50 -0.84
CA ALA A 277 -25.03 4.86 -1.72
C ALA A 277 -23.61 4.88 -1.13
N VAL A 278 -23.23 5.96 -0.46
CA VAL A 278 -21.93 6.08 0.22
C VAL A 278 -21.87 5.19 1.45
N ARG A 279 -22.96 5.10 2.23
CA ARG A 279 -23.08 4.21 3.40
C ARG A 279 -22.91 2.74 2.99
N GLN A 280 -23.49 2.34 1.86
CA GLN A 280 -23.27 1.03 1.24
C GLN A 280 -21.82 0.82 0.80
N ARG A 281 -21.20 1.82 0.18
CA ARG A 281 -19.76 1.78 -0.16
C ARG A 281 -18.89 1.62 1.08
N VAL A 282 -19.17 2.32 2.17
CA VAL A 282 -18.43 2.19 3.45
C VAL A 282 -18.43 0.74 3.95
N VAL A 283 -19.57 0.05 3.88
CA VAL A 283 -19.65 -1.38 4.28
C VAL A 283 -18.78 -2.25 3.38
N ARG A 284 -18.92 -2.11 2.06
CA ARG A 284 -18.11 -2.86 1.08
C ARG A 284 -16.62 -2.61 1.29
N ASP A 285 -16.24 -1.34 1.42
CA ASP A 285 -14.85 -0.90 1.50
C ASP A 285 -14.21 -1.35 2.81
N TYR A 286 -14.95 -1.29 3.92
CA TYR A 286 -14.51 -1.86 5.19
C TYR A 286 -14.19 -3.35 5.04
N LEU A 287 -15.10 -4.14 4.47
CA LEU A 287 -14.89 -5.57 4.25
C LEU A 287 -13.70 -5.86 3.32
N ASN A 288 -13.41 -4.96 2.37
CA ASN A 288 -12.29 -5.11 1.43
C ASN A 288 -10.94 -4.66 2.01
N SER A 289 -10.90 -3.78 3.01
CA SER A 289 -9.65 -3.17 3.48
C SER A 289 -9.38 -3.29 4.98
N VAL A 290 -10.17 -4.08 5.71
CA VAL A 290 -9.99 -4.31 7.14
C VAL A 290 -8.60 -4.96 7.43
N PRO A 291 -7.71 -4.35 8.25
CA PRO A 291 -6.35 -4.86 8.47
C PRO A 291 -6.29 -6.07 9.41
N LEU A 292 -5.94 -7.25 8.88
CA LEU A 292 -5.94 -8.53 9.58
C LEU A 292 -4.52 -9.03 9.91
N SER A 293 -3.66 -8.12 10.36
CA SER A 293 -2.24 -8.36 10.72
C SER A 293 -1.38 -8.75 9.50
N ALA A 294 -0.20 -9.31 9.75
CA ALA A 294 0.72 -9.84 8.76
C ALA A 294 1.08 -11.29 9.04
N VAL A 295 1.45 -12.03 7.99
CA VAL A 295 1.88 -13.43 8.05
C VAL A 295 3.29 -13.58 7.46
N PRO A 296 4.19 -14.37 8.08
CA PRO A 296 5.54 -14.60 7.56
C PRO A 296 5.53 -15.11 6.10
N GLY A 297 6.39 -14.55 5.26
CA GLY A 297 6.47 -14.90 3.83
C GLY A 297 5.34 -14.36 2.96
N HIS A 298 4.24 -13.87 3.54
CA HIS A 298 3.13 -13.24 2.83
C HIS A 298 3.19 -11.71 2.90
N GLY A 299 3.50 -11.17 4.09
CA GLY A 299 3.38 -9.74 4.39
C GLY A 299 2.01 -9.40 4.98
N GLU A 300 1.53 -8.19 4.72
CA GLU A 300 0.28 -7.69 5.29
C GLU A 300 -0.94 -8.42 4.71
N VAL A 301 -1.96 -8.63 5.55
CA VAL A 301 -3.24 -9.24 5.17
C VAL A 301 -4.34 -8.21 5.38
N HIS A 302 -5.03 -7.83 4.31
CA HIS A 302 -6.14 -6.87 4.36
C HIS A 302 -7.38 -7.42 3.68
N GLY A 303 -8.53 -7.08 4.25
CA GLY A 303 -9.82 -7.47 3.70
C GLY A 303 -10.20 -8.91 4.03
N LEU A 304 -11.49 -9.17 3.98
CA LEU A 304 -12.06 -10.46 4.32
C LEU A 304 -11.60 -11.55 3.35
N ALA A 305 -11.50 -11.25 2.06
CA ALA A 305 -11.10 -12.20 1.04
C ALA A 305 -9.71 -12.79 1.32
N GLU A 306 -8.75 -11.91 1.60
CA GLU A 306 -7.40 -12.36 1.91
C GLU A 306 -7.30 -12.96 3.31
N GLY A 307 -8.06 -12.41 4.27
CA GLY A 307 -8.14 -12.96 5.62
C GLY A 307 -8.57 -14.43 5.63
N LEU A 308 -9.65 -14.77 4.93
CA LEU A 308 -10.17 -16.13 4.81
C LEU A 308 -9.12 -17.08 4.19
N ARG A 309 -8.51 -16.66 3.08
CA ARG A 309 -7.52 -17.45 2.36
C ARG A 309 -6.23 -17.67 3.16
N VAL A 310 -5.69 -16.61 3.77
CA VAL A 310 -4.37 -16.63 4.43
C VAL A 310 -4.45 -17.22 5.83
N TRP A 311 -5.49 -16.92 6.60
CA TRP A 311 -5.63 -17.41 7.98
C TRP A 311 -6.31 -18.77 8.09
N PHE A 312 -7.32 -19.05 7.27
CA PHE A 312 -8.08 -20.31 7.35
C PHE A 312 -7.86 -21.24 6.15
N GLY A 313 -7.28 -20.76 5.06
CA GLY A 313 -7.06 -21.58 3.87
C GLY A 313 -8.35 -21.84 3.06
N VAL A 314 -9.41 -21.06 3.31
CA VAL A 314 -10.72 -21.23 2.65
C VAL A 314 -10.88 -20.28 1.47
N ASP A 315 -11.61 -20.73 0.46
CA ASP A 315 -11.86 -19.94 -0.76
C ASP A 315 -12.94 -18.87 -0.54
N PHE A 316 -12.61 -17.63 -0.87
CA PHE A 316 -13.50 -16.48 -0.69
C PHE A 316 -14.82 -16.61 -1.46
N ALA A 317 -14.77 -17.07 -2.72
CA ALA A 317 -15.98 -17.20 -3.53
C ALA A 317 -16.90 -18.28 -2.97
N ARG A 318 -16.34 -19.42 -2.54
CA ARG A 318 -17.08 -20.50 -1.91
C ARG A 318 -17.71 -20.08 -0.58
N THR A 319 -16.97 -19.37 0.28
CA THR A 319 -17.52 -18.83 1.54
C THR A 319 -18.72 -17.92 1.27
N ASN A 320 -18.64 -17.05 0.26
CA ASN A 320 -19.75 -16.18 -0.12
C ASN A 320 -20.97 -16.95 -0.64
N GLN A 321 -20.76 -17.97 -1.47
CA GLN A 321 -21.84 -18.85 -1.93
C GLN A 321 -22.53 -19.55 -0.74
N LEU A 322 -21.76 -20.05 0.23
CA LEU A 322 -22.30 -20.68 1.43
C LEU A 322 -23.14 -19.71 2.26
N LEU A 323 -22.64 -18.49 2.48
CA LEU A 323 -23.34 -17.44 3.25
C LEU A 323 -24.63 -16.97 2.58
N ALA A 324 -24.66 -16.95 1.25
CA ALA A 324 -25.84 -16.59 0.46
C ALA A 324 -26.85 -17.74 0.30
N SER A 325 -26.46 -18.99 0.60
CA SER A 325 -27.33 -20.16 0.39
C SER A 325 -28.39 -20.32 1.48
N SER A 326 -29.48 -21.03 1.16
CA SER A 326 -30.52 -21.46 2.10
C SER A 326 -30.57 -22.99 2.12
N PRO A 327 -29.63 -23.65 2.83
CA PRO A 327 -29.52 -25.11 2.80
C PRO A 327 -30.72 -25.77 3.46
N ALA A 328 -31.24 -26.83 2.82
CA ALA A 328 -32.34 -27.64 3.34
C ALA A 328 -31.84 -28.85 4.15
N ASP A 329 -30.58 -29.22 3.98
CA ASP A 329 -29.93 -30.37 4.59
C ASP A 329 -28.97 -29.96 5.71
N GLN A 330 -28.70 -30.89 6.63
CA GLN A 330 -27.85 -30.64 7.80
C GLN A 330 -26.39 -30.34 7.42
N GLN A 331 -25.88 -30.96 6.35
CA GLN A 331 -24.50 -30.75 5.90
C GLN A 331 -24.32 -29.36 5.26
N GLY A 332 -25.28 -28.93 4.44
CA GLY A 332 -25.35 -27.57 3.93
C GLY A 332 -25.41 -26.53 5.06
N LEU A 333 -26.25 -26.75 6.08
CA LEU A 333 -26.35 -25.87 7.24
C LEU A 333 -25.03 -25.79 8.01
N ALA A 334 -24.37 -26.94 8.27
CA ALA A 334 -23.08 -26.98 8.94
C ALA A 334 -21.99 -26.22 8.15
N SER A 335 -21.99 -26.34 6.82
CA SER A 335 -21.04 -25.63 5.95
C SER A 335 -21.27 -24.11 5.98
N LYS A 336 -22.53 -23.67 5.91
CA LYS A 336 -22.91 -22.25 6.06
C LYS A 336 -22.56 -21.71 7.45
N ALA A 337 -22.77 -22.50 8.48
CA ALA A 337 -22.46 -22.15 9.86
C ALA A 337 -20.95 -21.96 10.10
N LEU A 338 -20.12 -22.86 9.55
CA LEU A 338 -18.66 -22.73 9.59
C LEU A 338 -18.21 -21.46 8.86
N ALA A 339 -18.71 -21.22 7.65
CA ALA A 339 -18.41 -20.00 6.88
C ALA A 339 -18.78 -18.72 7.66
N LEU A 340 -19.94 -18.71 8.33
CA LEU A 340 -20.34 -17.59 9.19
C LEU A 340 -19.36 -17.41 10.35
N ARG A 341 -18.98 -18.50 11.02
CA ARG A 341 -18.05 -18.48 12.16
C ARG A 341 -16.67 -17.94 11.77
N GLU A 342 -16.14 -18.36 10.63
CA GLU A 342 -14.86 -17.88 10.08
C GLU A 342 -14.90 -16.37 9.84
N VAL A 343 -15.94 -15.89 9.15
CA VAL A 343 -16.09 -14.47 8.83
C VAL A 343 -16.27 -13.63 10.10
N LEU A 344 -17.11 -14.06 11.04
CA LEU A 344 -17.29 -13.39 12.32
C LEU A 344 -15.98 -13.31 13.12
N SER A 345 -15.19 -14.38 13.09
CA SER A 345 -13.88 -14.41 13.76
C SER A 345 -12.95 -13.34 13.19
N LEU A 346 -12.92 -13.12 11.86
CA LEU A 346 -12.12 -12.06 11.25
C LEU A 346 -12.65 -10.65 11.59
N VAL A 347 -13.97 -10.46 11.54
CA VAL A 347 -14.62 -9.19 11.90
C VAL A 347 -14.31 -8.80 13.35
N ILE A 348 -14.32 -9.76 14.28
CA ILE A 348 -14.02 -9.52 15.71
C ILE A 348 -12.51 -9.32 15.92
N ALA A 349 -11.68 -10.15 15.28
CA ALA A 349 -10.23 -10.11 15.41
C ALA A 349 -9.66 -8.73 15.05
N GLN A 350 -10.31 -8.00 14.15
CA GLN A 350 -9.95 -6.64 13.75
C GLN A 350 -9.65 -5.67 14.91
N ARG A 351 -10.21 -5.90 16.10
CA ARG A 351 -9.94 -5.07 17.28
C ARG A 351 -8.50 -5.16 17.76
N ARG A 352 -7.88 -6.34 17.64
CA ARG A 352 -6.49 -6.65 18.01
C ARG A 352 -5.97 -7.79 17.12
N PRO A 353 -5.80 -7.56 15.81
CA PRO A 353 -5.66 -8.65 14.83
C PRO A 353 -4.40 -9.48 15.09
N SER A 354 -3.28 -8.85 15.42
CA SER A 354 -2.02 -9.55 15.73
C SER A 354 -2.09 -10.43 16.98
N HIS A 355 -2.90 -10.05 17.97
CA HIS A 355 -3.12 -10.87 19.17
C HIS A 355 -4.03 -12.06 18.84
N TYR A 356 -5.23 -11.78 18.32
CA TYR A 356 -6.28 -12.79 18.14
C TYR A 356 -5.95 -13.85 17.09
N LEU A 357 -5.35 -13.46 15.96
CA LEU A 357 -5.11 -14.38 14.84
C LEU A 357 -3.82 -15.21 15.04
N ALA A 358 -2.85 -14.67 15.80
CA ALA A 358 -1.60 -15.37 16.08
C ALA A 358 -1.70 -16.30 17.31
N LYS A 359 -1.80 -15.72 18.51
CA LYS A 359 -1.68 -16.47 19.78
C LYS A 359 -3.01 -16.60 20.53
N GLY A 360 -3.90 -15.63 20.40
CA GLY A 360 -5.18 -15.52 21.13
C GLY A 360 -6.35 -16.27 20.49
N ARG A 361 -6.12 -17.38 19.81
CA ARG A 361 -7.16 -18.07 19.01
C ARG A 361 -8.30 -18.66 19.86
N ALA A 362 -8.00 -19.11 21.08
CA ALA A 362 -9.00 -19.59 22.02
C ALA A 362 -9.90 -18.45 22.53
N GLU A 363 -9.30 -17.33 22.93
CA GLU A 363 -10.03 -16.11 23.32
C GLU A 363 -10.90 -15.60 22.15
N LEU A 364 -10.37 -15.62 20.92
CA LEU A 364 -11.15 -15.26 19.74
C LEU A 364 -12.36 -16.17 19.55
N ALA A 365 -12.22 -17.48 19.75
CA ALA A 365 -13.33 -18.43 19.64
C ALA A 365 -14.44 -18.13 20.66
N GLU A 366 -14.09 -17.84 21.92
CA GLU A 366 -15.05 -17.48 22.98
C GLU A 366 -15.78 -16.16 22.67
N LEU A 367 -15.07 -15.17 22.13
CA LEU A 367 -15.66 -13.90 21.69
C LEU A 367 -16.60 -14.12 20.51
N THR A 368 -16.21 -14.95 19.53
CA THR A 368 -17.07 -15.34 18.41
C THR A 368 -18.34 -16.03 18.89
N ASP A 369 -18.25 -16.97 19.85
CA ASP A 369 -19.42 -17.63 20.43
C ASP A 369 -20.38 -16.63 21.09
N SER A 370 -19.82 -15.68 21.84
CA SER A 370 -20.59 -14.62 22.49
C SER A 370 -21.34 -13.76 21.46
N HIS A 371 -20.68 -13.41 20.36
CA HIS A 371 -21.31 -12.66 19.27
C HIS A 371 -22.38 -13.47 18.52
N ILE A 372 -22.16 -14.77 18.27
CA ILE A 372 -23.18 -15.65 17.66
C ILE A 372 -24.45 -15.67 18.51
N ARG A 373 -24.33 -15.82 19.84
CA ARG A 373 -25.49 -15.78 20.75
C ARG A 373 -26.22 -14.43 20.69
N LEU A 374 -25.48 -13.32 20.66
CA LEU A 374 -26.09 -11.98 20.56
C LEU A 374 -26.80 -11.76 19.22
N LEU A 375 -26.26 -12.27 18.12
CA LEU A 375 -26.89 -12.23 16.80
C LEU A 375 -28.20 -13.01 16.78
N ALA A 376 -28.21 -14.20 17.38
CA ALA A 376 -29.42 -15.04 17.49
C ALA A 376 -30.50 -14.39 18.36
N GLN A 377 -30.11 -13.86 19.54
CA GLN A 377 -31.04 -13.15 20.45
C GLN A 377 -31.68 -11.92 19.79
N ALA A 378 -30.96 -11.27 18.88
CA ALA A 378 -31.45 -10.13 18.13
C ALA A 378 -32.17 -10.51 16.82
N ASN A 379 -32.37 -11.81 16.56
CA ASN A 379 -32.95 -12.35 15.32
C ASN A 379 -32.23 -11.92 14.04
N VAL A 380 -30.92 -11.64 14.12
CA VAL A 380 -30.08 -11.38 12.93
C VAL A 380 -29.76 -12.67 12.19
N ILE A 381 -29.62 -13.76 12.95
CA ILE A 381 -29.49 -15.13 12.46
C ILE A 381 -30.55 -15.99 13.12
N ASP A 382 -30.99 -17.04 12.44
CA ASP A 382 -31.94 -18.00 12.96
C ASP A 382 -31.28 -18.97 13.96
N GLN A 383 -32.09 -19.50 14.88
CA GLN A 383 -31.63 -20.36 15.96
C GLN A 383 -30.88 -21.63 15.46
N PRO A 384 -31.36 -22.34 14.41
CA PRO A 384 -30.63 -23.51 13.90
C PRO A 384 -29.23 -23.18 13.37
N LEU A 385 -29.08 -22.05 12.67
CA LEU A 385 -27.77 -21.59 12.19
C LEU A 385 -26.84 -21.19 13.34
N ALA A 386 -27.38 -20.54 14.38
CA ALA A 386 -26.62 -20.17 15.57
C ALA A 386 -26.08 -21.40 16.30
N GLU A 387 -26.91 -22.42 16.52
CA GLU A 387 -26.52 -23.68 17.16
C GLU A 387 -25.47 -24.43 16.33
N ALA A 388 -25.66 -24.53 15.02
CA ALA A 388 -24.67 -25.10 14.12
C ALA A 388 -23.35 -24.32 14.14
N ALA A 389 -23.39 -22.99 14.24
CA ALA A 389 -22.19 -22.13 14.25
C ALA A 389 -21.44 -22.22 15.59
N LEU A 390 -22.15 -22.43 16.70
CA LEU A 390 -21.55 -22.71 18.02
C LEU A 390 -20.91 -24.11 18.07
N ALA A 391 -21.47 -25.09 17.35
CA ALA A 391 -20.90 -26.42 17.23
C ALA A 391 -19.69 -26.50 16.28
N ALA A 392 -19.61 -25.59 15.30
CA ALA A 392 -18.54 -25.55 14.31
C ALA A 392 -17.19 -25.15 14.93
N LYS A 393 -16.09 -25.72 14.39
CA LYS A 393 -14.71 -25.39 14.79
C LYS A 393 -13.96 -24.79 13.60
N VAL A 394 -13.34 -23.64 13.82
CA VAL A 394 -12.48 -22.97 12.83
C VAL A 394 -11.11 -23.62 12.81
N THR A 395 -10.64 -23.99 11.62
CA THR A 395 -9.28 -24.48 11.40
C THR A 395 -8.43 -23.36 10.82
N TYR A 396 -7.19 -23.25 11.29
CA TYR A 396 -6.24 -22.27 10.79
C TYR A 396 -5.28 -22.93 9.80
N ARG A 397 -4.89 -22.17 8.77
CA ARG A 397 -3.91 -22.60 7.77
C ARG A 397 -2.57 -22.91 8.44
N ASP A 398 -2.00 -24.05 8.09
CA ASP A 398 -0.61 -24.37 8.37
C ASP A 398 0.25 -23.86 7.22
N TRP A 399 1.00 -22.79 7.44
CA TRP A 399 1.82 -22.18 6.38
C TRP A 399 3.05 -23.01 5.99
N ALA A 400 3.49 -23.95 6.83
CA ALA A 400 4.58 -24.85 6.49
C ALA A 400 4.11 -25.93 5.50
N GLN A 401 2.90 -26.46 5.71
CA GLN A 401 2.30 -27.45 4.80
C GLN A 401 1.59 -26.80 3.60
N GLN A 402 1.07 -25.59 3.78
CA GLN A 402 0.29 -24.86 2.79
C GLN A 402 0.82 -23.42 2.66
N PRO A 403 1.93 -23.19 1.92
CA PRO A 403 2.46 -21.85 1.69
C PRO A 403 1.42 -20.90 1.09
N THR A 404 1.50 -19.61 1.41
CA THR A 404 0.59 -18.57 0.90
C THR A 404 1.09 -17.88 -0.36
N LEU A 405 2.37 -18.11 -0.69
CA LEU A 405 3.04 -17.56 -1.87
C LEU A 405 2.31 -18.03 -3.13
N GLN A 406 1.72 -17.08 -3.85
CA GLN A 406 1.36 -17.32 -5.24
C GLN A 406 2.56 -16.94 -6.12
N PRO A 407 3.07 -17.87 -6.94
CA PRO A 407 4.08 -17.53 -7.93
C PRO A 407 3.53 -16.44 -8.84
N ILE A 408 4.23 -15.31 -8.89
CA ILE A 408 3.99 -14.32 -9.93
C ILE A 408 4.56 -14.93 -11.21
N GLU A 409 3.72 -15.15 -12.23
CA GLU A 409 4.20 -15.55 -13.55
C GLU A 409 5.16 -14.46 -14.06
N THR A 410 6.46 -14.76 -13.98
CA THR A 410 7.51 -13.82 -14.36
C THR A 410 8.33 -14.44 -15.48
N ASN A 411 8.68 -13.62 -16.45
CA ASN A 411 9.70 -13.93 -17.45
C ASN A 411 10.81 -12.90 -17.33
N LYS A 412 11.91 -13.08 -18.07
CA LYS A 412 13.07 -12.18 -17.96
C LYS A 412 12.71 -10.72 -18.26
N GLY A 413 11.83 -10.46 -19.23
CA GLY A 413 11.38 -9.10 -19.54
C GLY A 413 10.64 -8.44 -18.38
N ILE A 414 9.75 -9.17 -17.72
CA ILE A 414 9.05 -8.72 -16.52
C ILE A 414 10.04 -8.43 -15.39
N SER A 415 10.98 -9.35 -15.14
CA SER A 415 12.00 -9.17 -14.10
C SER A 415 12.87 -7.94 -14.34
N VAL A 416 13.32 -7.72 -15.59
CA VAL A 416 14.13 -6.54 -15.97
C VAL A 416 13.33 -5.25 -15.78
N ALA A 417 12.09 -5.20 -16.30
CA ALA A 417 11.25 -4.01 -16.17
C ALA A 417 10.95 -3.66 -14.70
N ARG A 418 10.58 -4.67 -13.89
CA ARG A 418 10.28 -4.49 -12.45
C ARG A 418 11.53 -4.10 -11.65
N THR A 419 12.68 -4.71 -11.94
CA THR A 419 13.94 -4.39 -11.24
C THR A 419 14.39 -2.96 -11.55
N ARG A 420 14.31 -2.54 -12.81
CA ARG A 420 14.60 -1.16 -13.19
C ARG A 420 13.67 -0.17 -12.49
N LEU A 421 12.37 -0.45 -12.48
CA LEU A 421 11.40 0.41 -11.81
C LEU A 421 11.60 0.47 -10.28
N SER A 422 11.91 -0.68 -9.67
CA SER A 422 12.34 -0.78 -8.27
C SER A 422 13.53 0.14 -7.98
N ASN A 423 14.56 0.13 -8.82
CA ASN A 423 15.75 0.98 -8.66
C ASN A 423 15.46 2.48 -8.88
N LEU A 424 14.58 2.82 -9.85
CA LEU A 424 14.14 4.20 -10.08
C LEU A 424 13.47 4.78 -8.84
N LEU A 425 12.53 4.02 -8.27
CA LEU A 425 11.70 4.45 -7.14
C LEU A 425 12.28 4.10 -5.76
N ASN A 426 13.35 3.29 -5.71
CA ASN A 426 13.96 2.78 -4.48
C ASN A 426 12.96 2.04 -3.57
N ARG A 427 12.25 1.09 -4.17
CA ARG A 427 11.25 0.27 -3.47
C ARG A 427 11.52 -1.20 -3.70
N PRO A 428 11.48 -2.05 -2.67
CA PRO A 428 11.57 -3.49 -2.86
C PRO A 428 10.40 -3.96 -3.73
N LEU A 429 10.59 -5.06 -4.47
CA LEU A 429 9.59 -5.58 -5.41
C LEU A 429 8.21 -5.81 -4.77
N TYR A 430 8.19 -6.22 -3.49
CA TYR A 430 6.98 -6.39 -2.70
C TYR A 430 6.16 -5.10 -2.54
N ASP A 431 6.81 -3.98 -2.23
CA ASP A 431 6.16 -2.67 -2.10
C ASP A 431 5.82 -2.11 -3.48
N LEU A 432 6.74 -2.28 -4.45
CA LEU A 432 6.57 -1.81 -5.82
C LEU A 432 5.29 -2.35 -6.46
N ASP A 433 5.03 -3.65 -6.31
CA ASP A 433 3.83 -4.29 -6.89
C ASP A 433 2.53 -3.68 -6.35
N ARG A 434 2.54 -3.13 -5.14
CA ARG A 434 1.36 -2.61 -4.45
C ARG A 434 1.12 -1.11 -4.66
N LEU A 435 2.06 -0.40 -5.28
CA LEU A 435 1.88 1.00 -5.63
C LEU A 435 0.72 1.16 -6.62
N ASP A 436 -0.06 2.23 -6.52
CA ASP A 436 -1.01 2.61 -7.57
C ASP A 436 -0.23 3.28 -8.71
N LEU A 437 0.45 2.45 -9.51
CA LEU A 437 1.44 2.89 -10.48
C LEU A 437 1.24 2.20 -11.83
N SER A 438 1.27 3.01 -12.89
CA SER A 438 1.36 2.53 -14.27
C SER A 438 2.68 3.00 -14.87
N ALA A 439 3.39 2.11 -15.56
CA ALA A 439 4.65 2.40 -16.23
C ALA A 439 4.67 1.80 -17.65
N THR A 440 5.39 2.44 -18.56
CA THR A 440 5.61 1.92 -19.91
C THR A 440 7.10 1.68 -20.11
N SER A 441 7.45 0.46 -20.48
CA SER A 441 8.83 0.05 -20.77
C SER A 441 9.18 0.27 -22.24
N THR A 442 10.48 0.33 -22.55
CA THR A 442 10.96 0.36 -23.95
C THR A 442 10.96 -1.02 -24.60
N LEU A 443 10.78 -2.08 -23.81
CA LEU A 443 10.82 -3.48 -24.26
C LEU A 443 9.68 -3.76 -25.23
N HIS A 444 9.89 -4.71 -26.13
CA HIS A 444 8.87 -5.24 -27.01
C HIS A 444 8.47 -6.63 -26.50
N GLY A 445 7.26 -6.77 -25.93
CA GLY A 445 6.87 -7.96 -25.17
C GLY A 445 6.88 -9.26 -25.97
N ASP A 446 6.36 -9.27 -27.19
CA ASP A 446 6.30 -10.50 -28.00
C ASP A 446 7.69 -10.95 -28.46
N LEU A 447 8.46 -10.02 -29.01
CA LEU A 447 9.84 -10.27 -29.41
C LEU A 447 10.71 -10.74 -28.24
N GLN A 448 10.55 -10.14 -27.06
CA GLN A 448 11.21 -10.58 -25.83
C GLN A 448 10.90 -12.06 -25.56
N ARG A 449 9.61 -12.45 -25.55
CA ARG A 449 9.20 -13.85 -25.32
C ARG A 449 9.73 -14.80 -26.39
N SER A 450 9.66 -14.43 -27.66
CA SER A 450 10.17 -15.25 -28.76
C SER A 450 11.67 -15.48 -28.66
N VAL A 451 12.45 -14.44 -28.36
CA VAL A 451 13.90 -14.58 -28.18
C VAL A 451 14.23 -15.37 -26.92
N SER A 452 13.54 -15.13 -25.79
CA SER A 452 13.72 -15.94 -24.57
C SER A 452 13.46 -17.42 -24.85
N GLN A 453 12.42 -17.75 -25.62
CA GLN A 453 12.13 -19.12 -26.00
C GLN A 453 13.24 -19.71 -26.88
N TYR A 454 13.64 -18.99 -27.93
CA TYR A 454 14.72 -19.42 -28.81
C TYR A 454 16.01 -19.72 -28.04
N LEU A 455 16.41 -18.86 -27.10
CA LEU A 455 17.61 -19.09 -26.27
C LEU A 455 17.49 -20.30 -25.34
N ARG A 456 16.28 -20.60 -24.84
CA ARG A 456 16.02 -21.80 -24.04
C ARG A 456 16.07 -23.06 -24.88
N ASP A 457 15.55 -23.01 -26.11
CA ASP A 457 15.57 -24.13 -27.05
C ASP A 457 17.01 -24.51 -27.46
N LEU A 458 17.99 -23.60 -27.37
CA LEU A 458 19.42 -23.93 -27.61
C LEU A 458 19.99 -24.94 -26.60
N ALA A 459 19.34 -25.17 -25.46
CA ALA A 459 19.73 -26.21 -24.52
C ALA A 459 19.31 -27.62 -24.98
N ASP A 460 18.32 -27.73 -25.88
CA ASP A 460 17.89 -28.98 -26.49
C ASP A 460 18.90 -29.42 -27.57
N PRO A 461 19.55 -30.60 -27.43
CA PRO A 461 20.50 -31.10 -28.42
C PRO A 461 19.95 -31.23 -29.84
N GLU A 462 18.66 -31.59 -30.01
CA GLU A 462 18.06 -31.73 -31.34
C GLU A 462 17.93 -30.39 -32.03
N PHE A 463 17.44 -29.38 -31.29
CA PHE A 463 17.33 -28.02 -31.80
C PHE A 463 18.72 -27.42 -32.07
N ALA A 464 19.66 -27.58 -31.13
CA ALA A 464 21.05 -27.13 -31.27
C ALA A 464 21.74 -27.74 -32.49
N ALA A 465 21.51 -29.02 -32.79
CA ALA A 465 22.01 -29.67 -34.00
C ALA A 465 21.43 -29.02 -35.26
N LYS A 466 20.11 -28.79 -35.29
CA LYS A 466 19.40 -28.20 -36.43
C LYS A 466 19.89 -26.78 -36.75
N VAL A 467 20.25 -25.99 -35.74
CA VAL A 467 20.79 -24.64 -35.93
C VAL A 467 22.31 -24.60 -36.11
N GLY A 468 22.99 -25.75 -36.14
CA GLY A 468 24.41 -25.87 -36.43
C GLY A 468 25.35 -25.59 -35.25
N LEU A 469 24.89 -25.76 -34.01
CA LEU A 469 25.70 -25.57 -32.81
C LEU A 469 26.48 -26.82 -32.37
N LEU A 470 26.21 -27.99 -32.97
CA LEU A 470 26.93 -29.24 -32.69
C LEU A 470 27.95 -29.57 -33.79
N GLY A 471 29.13 -30.06 -33.40
CA GLY A 471 30.21 -30.42 -34.34
C GLY A 471 31.53 -30.73 -33.64
N GLU A 472 32.54 -31.19 -34.38
CA GLU A 472 33.83 -31.69 -33.85
C GLU A 472 34.57 -30.67 -32.96
N ARG A 473 34.43 -29.37 -33.25
CA ARG A 473 35.01 -28.26 -32.47
C ARG A 473 33.94 -27.30 -31.92
N LEU A 474 32.69 -27.73 -31.90
CA LEU A 474 31.55 -26.98 -31.37
C LEU A 474 31.03 -27.67 -30.12
N LEU A 475 29.77 -27.46 -29.76
CA LEU A 475 29.16 -28.09 -28.60
C LEU A 475 28.95 -29.59 -28.86
N THR A 476 28.99 -30.34 -27.77
CA THR A 476 28.49 -31.71 -27.71
C THR A 476 27.07 -31.73 -27.16
N PRO A 477 26.25 -32.77 -27.44
CA PRO A 477 24.92 -32.93 -26.86
C PRO A 477 24.89 -32.78 -25.32
N ALA A 478 25.93 -33.26 -24.63
CA ALA A 478 26.02 -33.17 -23.16
C ALA A 478 26.36 -31.76 -22.65
N SER A 479 26.90 -30.89 -23.51
CA SER A 479 27.35 -29.54 -23.15
C SER A 479 26.32 -28.45 -23.46
N THR A 480 25.26 -28.73 -24.23
CA THR A 480 24.24 -27.72 -24.60
C THR A 480 23.59 -27.09 -23.37
N THR A 481 23.34 -27.88 -22.33
CA THR A 481 22.75 -27.44 -21.05
C THR A 481 23.75 -26.74 -20.13
N GLN A 482 25.04 -26.67 -20.49
CA GLN A 482 26.09 -26.01 -19.70
C GLN A 482 26.36 -24.58 -20.19
N VAL A 483 25.96 -24.25 -21.42
CA VAL A 483 26.11 -22.91 -21.98
C VAL A 483 24.94 -22.03 -21.55
N ARG A 484 25.22 -20.76 -21.25
CA ARG A 484 24.21 -19.74 -21.00
C ARG A 484 24.32 -18.66 -22.07
N TYR A 485 23.20 -18.37 -22.70
CA TYR A 485 23.11 -17.36 -23.74
C TYR A 485 22.46 -16.11 -23.19
N SER A 486 22.95 -14.95 -23.60
CA SER A 486 22.31 -13.65 -23.34
C SER A 486 22.17 -12.90 -24.64
N PHE A 487 21.10 -12.12 -24.76
CA PHE A 487 20.81 -11.36 -25.96
C PHE A 487 20.17 -10.02 -25.59
N THR A 488 20.72 -8.94 -26.14
CA THR A 488 20.18 -7.60 -26.04
C THR A 488 20.04 -6.98 -27.42
N LEU A 489 18.86 -6.46 -27.74
CA LEU A 489 18.57 -5.73 -28.98
C LEU A 489 18.32 -4.27 -28.68
N PHE A 490 19.09 -3.40 -29.33
CA PHE A 490 18.88 -1.97 -29.34
C PHE A 490 18.28 -1.54 -30.68
N GLU A 491 17.20 -0.76 -30.64
CA GLU A 491 16.70 -0.03 -31.80
C GLU A 491 17.23 1.40 -31.74
N ARG A 492 17.83 1.86 -32.83
CA ARG A 492 18.30 3.25 -32.96
C ARG A 492 17.15 4.13 -33.45
N GLY A 493 16.68 5.02 -32.57
CA GLY A 493 15.71 6.07 -32.88
C GLY A 493 16.39 7.43 -33.12
N ALA A 494 15.56 8.45 -33.37
CA ALA A 494 16.02 9.83 -33.56
C ALA A 494 16.59 10.45 -32.25
N ASP A 495 16.09 10.00 -31.11
CA ASP A 495 16.42 10.46 -29.75
C ASP A 495 17.43 9.55 -29.04
N GLY A 496 17.88 8.46 -29.67
CA GLY A 496 18.90 7.56 -29.13
C GLY A 496 18.58 6.08 -29.30
N SER A 497 19.38 5.22 -28.66
CA SER A 497 19.21 3.77 -28.70
C SER A 497 18.27 3.30 -27.59
N ARG A 498 17.20 2.60 -27.96
CA ARG A 498 16.20 2.05 -27.03
C ARG A 498 16.35 0.54 -26.94
N VAL A 499 16.37 0.00 -25.72
CA VAL A 499 16.37 -1.44 -25.50
C VAL A 499 15.01 -2.01 -25.88
N ARG A 500 14.96 -2.90 -26.88
CA ARG A 500 13.75 -3.61 -27.30
C ARG A 500 13.68 -5.03 -26.75
N VAL A 501 14.82 -5.69 -26.63
CA VAL A 501 14.95 -7.03 -26.06
C VAL A 501 16.13 -7.03 -25.11
N GLN A 502 15.98 -7.67 -23.96
CA GLN A 502 17.06 -7.94 -23.01
C GLN A 502 16.71 -9.20 -22.24
N THR A 503 17.25 -10.33 -22.68
CA THR A 503 16.92 -11.64 -22.11
C THR A 503 18.15 -12.53 -22.03
N ASP A 504 18.05 -13.60 -21.25
CA ASP A 504 19.02 -14.70 -21.24
C ASP A 504 18.29 -16.05 -21.19
N SER A 505 19.07 -17.14 -21.26
CA SER A 505 18.59 -18.52 -21.19
C SER A 505 18.51 -19.05 -19.75
N THR A 506 18.59 -18.20 -18.72
CA THR A 506 18.53 -18.60 -17.31
C THR A 506 17.19 -18.26 -16.69
N ASP A 507 16.75 -19.09 -15.75
CA ASP A 507 15.63 -18.78 -14.85
C ASP A 507 16.09 -18.09 -13.55
N GLN A 508 17.34 -17.60 -13.51
CA GLN A 508 17.90 -16.96 -12.33
C GLN A 508 17.51 -15.48 -12.24
N PRO A 509 17.32 -14.93 -11.02
CA PRO A 509 17.09 -13.50 -10.82
C PRO A 509 18.23 -12.62 -11.35
N PHE A 510 19.45 -13.16 -11.37
CA PHE A 510 20.63 -12.50 -11.92
C PHE A 510 20.48 -12.30 -13.44
N ASP A 511 20.56 -11.06 -13.93
CA ASP A 511 20.60 -10.75 -15.35
C ASP A 511 22.04 -10.73 -15.86
N ILE A 512 22.39 -11.67 -16.75
CA ILE A 512 23.72 -11.72 -17.37
C ILE A 512 24.03 -10.42 -18.13
N ASN A 513 23.01 -9.77 -18.70
CA ASN A 513 23.17 -8.57 -19.52
C ASN A 513 23.57 -7.33 -18.72
N GLU A 514 23.28 -7.28 -17.41
CA GLU A 514 23.60 -6.12 -16.54
C GLU A 514 24.58 -6.47 -15.41
N GLY A 515 24.48 -7.68 -14.85
CA GLY A 515 25.22 -8.09 -13.67
C GLY A 515 26.54 -8.80 -13.97
N SER A 516 26.80 -9.21 -15.22
CA SER A 516 28.07 -9.83 -15.56
C SER A 516 29.16 -8.77 -15.75
N LYS A 517 30.30 -8.97 -15.10
CA LYS A 517 31.51 -8.26 -15.49
C LYS A 517 31.99 -8.90 -16.78
N LEU A 518 31.99 -8.12 -17.86
CA LEU A 518 32.56 -8.53 -19.14
C LEU A 518 34.07 -8.75 -18.96
N GLU A 519 34.43 -9.99 -18.64
CA GLU A 519 35.76 -10.49 -18.92
C GLU A 519 35.82 -10.65 -20.44
N LEU A 520 36.31 -9.62 -21.13
CA LEU A 520 36.58 -9.65 -22.57
C LEU A 520 37.69 -10.68 -22.81
N GLY A 521 37.31 -11.95 -22.85
CA GLY A 521 38.16 -13.10 -23.12
C GLY A 521 38.64 -13.08 -24.57
N SER A 522 39.51 -12.11 -24.90
CA SER A 522 40.39 -12.06 -26.09
C SER A 522 41.13 -10.73 -26.25
N THR A 523 41.26 -9.87 -25.22
CA THR A 523 42.28 -8.80 -25.33
C THR A 523 43.67 -9.39 -25.54
N ALA A 524 43.94 -10.60 -25.04
CA ALA A 524 45.19 -11.31 -25.32
C ALA A 524 45.36 -11.64 -26.81
N LYS A 525 44.31 -12.11 -27.51
CA LYS A 525 44.41 -12.41 -28.95
C LYS A 525 44.58 -11.15 -29.79
N MET A 526 43.81 -10.10 -29.50
CA MET A 526 43.97 -8.80 -30.16
C MET A 526 45.34 -8.20 -29.86
N ARG A 527 45.80 -8.24 -28.60
CA ARG A 527 47.14 -7.75 -28.22
C ARG A 527 48.25 -8.54 -28.90
N VAL A 528 48.15 -9.87 -28.96
CA VAL A 528 49.11 -10.71 -29.67
C VAL A 528 49.12 -10.40 -31.16
N LEU A 529 47.95 -10.23 -31.78
CA LEU A 529 47.84 -9.84 -33.19
C LEU A 529 48.44 -8.46 -33.44
N THR A 530 48.10 -7.47 -32.61
CA THR A 530 48.64 -6.12 -32.69
C THR A 530 50.15 -6.12 -32.50
N THR A 531 50.67 -6.75 -31.45
CA THR A 531 52.11 -6.87 -31.20
C THR A 531 52.83 -7.60 -32.32
N TYR A 532 52.24 -8.66 -32.88
CA TYR A 532 52.80 -9.34 -34.05
C TYR A 532 52.91 -8.40 -35.25
N LEU A 533 51.83 -7.67 -35.59
CA LEU A 533 51.84 -6.73 -36.71
C LEU A 533 52.74 -5.53 -36.48
N GLU A 534 52.86 -5.03 -35.24
CA GLU A 534 53.81 -3.99 -34.84
C GLU A 534 55.25 -4.46 -35.09
N ILE A 535 55.60 -5.68 -34.68
CA ILE A 535 56.92 -6.26 -34.96
C ILE A 535 57.18 -6.32 -36.47
N ILE A 536 56.20 -6.77 -37.28
CA ILE A 536 56.35 -6.79 -38.75
C ILE A 536 56.51 -5.38 -39.33
N ALA A 537 55.77 -4.40 -38.82
CA ALA A 537 55.89 -3.00 -39.24
C ALA A 537 57.26 -2.40 -38.87
N GLU A 538 57.79 -2.70 -37.69
CA GLU A 538 59.13 -2.29 -37.31
C GLU A 538 60.20 -2.93 -38.18
N LEU A 539 60.08 -4.23 -38.48
CA LEU A 539 61.00 -4.93 -39.38
C LEU A 539 60.94 -4.35 -40.79
N HIS A 540 59.74 -4.02 -41.28
CA HIS A 540 59.57 -3.29 -42.53
C HIS A 540 60.29 -1.94 -42.49
N GLY A 541 60.06 -1.11 -41.45
CA GLY A 541 60.70 0.19 -41.30
C GLY A 541 62.24 0.11 -41.25
N ARG A 542 62.79 -0.95 -40.66
CA ARG A 542 64.25 -1.18 -40.60
C ARG A 542 64.85 -1.62 -41.94
N TYR A 543 64.14 -2.42 -42.73
CA TYR A 543 64.73 -3.15 -43.86
C TYR A 543 64.18 -2.78 -45.24
N ALA A 544 63.00 -2.19 -45.36
CA ALA A 544 62.34 -1.98 -46.65
C ALA A 544 63.13 -1.09 -47.62
N GLY A 545 63.90 -0.12 -47.08
CA GLY A 545 64.76 0.79 -47.85
C GLY A 545 66.11 0.21 -48.28
N MET A 546 66.53 -0.95 -47.77
CA MET A 546 67.81 -1.57 -48.12
C MET A 546 67.74 -2.28 -49.48
N SER A 547 68.82 -2.26 -50.25
CA SER A 547 68.94 -3.04 -51.48
C SER A 547 68.89 -4.54 -51.20
N THR A 548 68.54 -5.35 -52.21
CA THR A 548 68.52 -6.82 -52.07
C THR A 548 69.90 -7.40 -51.70
N ALA A 549 70.99 -6.75 -52.12
CA ALA A 549 72.35 -7.13 -51.76
C ALA A 549 72.67 -6.84 -50.28
N GLU A 550 72.18 -5.74 -49.73
CA GLU A 550 72.31 -5.39 -48.31
C GLU A 550 71.46 -6.31 -47.43
N LEU A 551 70.22 -6.58 -47.84
CA LEU A 551 69.34 -7.52 -47.12
C LEU A 551 69.96 -8.91 -46.98
N ARG A 552 70.76 -9.37 -47.95
CA ARG A 552 71.48 -10.67 -47.90
C ARG A 552 72.60 -10.73 -46.86
N LYS A 553 73.13 -9.58 -46.44
CA LYS A 553 74.22 -9.48 -45.46
C LYS A 553 73.72 -9.36 -44.02
N VAL A 554 72.42 -9.19 -43.81
CA VAL A 554 71.81 -9.14 -42.48
C VAL A 554 71.85 -10.53 -41.86
N THR A 555 72.64 -10.69 -40.80
CA THR A 555 72.71 -11.92 -40.00
C THR A 555 71.46 -12.01 -39.12
N VAL A 556 70.75 -13.15 -39.17
CA VAL A 556 69.55 -13.40 -38.38
C VAL A 556 69.74 -14.66 -37.55
N GLU A 557 69.61 -14.54 -36.24
CA GLU A 557 69.65 -15.65 -35.29
C GLU A 557 68.65 -16.76 -35.68
N GLU A 558 69.02 -18.04 -35.49
CA GLU A 558 68.16 -19.18 -35.83
C GLU A 558 66.71 -19.09 -35.31
N PRO A 559 66.45 -18.73 -34.03
CA PRO A 559 65.09 -18.65 -33.50
C PRO A 559 64.26 -17.49 -34.03
N ASP A 560 64.86 -16.45 -34.65
CA ASP A 560 64.12 -15.28 -35.14
C ASP A 560 63.46 -15.53 -36.51
N ARG A 561 62.34 -16.26 -36.45
CA ARG A 561 61.52 -16.61 -37.60
C ARG A 561 60.74 -15.44 -38.18
N LEU A 562 60.60 -14.32 -37.46
CA LEU A 562 59.87 -13.13 -37.93
C LEU A 562 60.76 -12.24 -38.78
N THR A 563 61.98 -11.94 -38.29
CA THR A 563 62.97 -11.19 -39.07
C THR A 563 63.36 -11.95 -40.32
N ARG A 564 63.54 -13.28 -40.24
CA ARG A 564 63.85 -14.11 -41.41
C ARG A 564 62.76 -13.99 -42.48
N TRP A 565 61.49 -14.16 -42.09
CA TRP A 565 60.36 -14.03 -43.00
C TRP A 565 60.26 -12.61 -43.59
N ALA A 566 60.45 -11.57 -42.79
CA ALA A 566 60.41 -10.18 -43.23
C ALA A 566 61.48 -9.89 -44.29
N LEU A 567 62.72 -10.34 -44.07
CA LEU A 567 63.81 -10.18 -45.04
C LEU A 567 63.52 -10.95 -46.33
N ASP A 568 63.02 -12.19 -46.24
CA ASP A 568 62.69 -13.00 -47.41
C ASP A 568 61.53 -12.39 -48.21
N TYR A 569 60.49 -11.88 -47.55
CA TYR A 569 59.40 -11.16 -48.19
C TYR A 569 59.91 -9.92 -48.95
N LEU A 570 60.76 -9.10 -48.34
CA LEU A 570 61.33 -7.90 -48.96
C LEU A 570 62.33 -8.21 -50.09
N ARG A 571 62.96 -9.39 -50.06
CA ARG A 571 63.84 -9.87 -51.15
C ARG A 571 63.03 -10.34 -52.37
N LEU A 572 61.92 -11.02 -52.14
CA LEU A 572 61.09 -11.63 -53.18
C LEU A 572 60.15 -10.61 -53.85
N ASN A 573 59.65 -9.64 -53.09
CA ASN A 573 58.66 -8.68 -53.59
C ASN A 573 59.32 -7.36 -54.04
N LYS A 574 58.98 -6.95 -55.27
CA LYS A 574 59.40 -5.64 -55.81
C LYS A 574 58.61 -4.48 -55.21
N ASP A 575 57.34 -4.72 -54.92
CA ASP A 575 56.48 -3.79 -54.21
C ASP A 575 56.59 -4.06 -52.71
N ARG A 576 57.24 -3.13 -52.02
CA ARG A 576 57.58 -3.23 -50.59
C ARG A 576 56.70 -2.31 -49.76
N ASP A 577 55.44 -2.11 -50.15
CA ASP A 577 54.49 -1.36 -49.35
C ASP A 577 54.20 -2.04 -48.00
N LEU A 578 54.08 -1.23 -46.94
CA LEU A 578 53.85 -1.70 -45.58
C LEU A 578 52.49 -2.41 -45.45
N ALA A 579 51.43 -1.85 -46.02
CA ALA A 579 50.09 -2.44 -45.92
C ALA A 579 50.04 -3.82 -46.60
N LYS A 580 50.71 -3.98 -47.74
CA LYS A 580 50.84 -5.29 -48.42
C LYS A 580 51.62 -6.31 -47.59
N MET A 581 52.71 -5.90 -46.96
CA MET A 581 53.50 -6.77 -46.09
C MET A 581 52.72 -7.19 -44.84
N LEU A 582 51.98 -6.27 -44.21
CA LEU A 582 51.13 -6.58 -43.06
C LEU A 582 49.98 -7.53 -43.44
N SER A 583 49.35 -7.34 -44.60
CA SER A 583 48.33 -8.28 -45.10
C SER A 583 48.93 -9.68 -45.32
N ALA A 584 50.09 -9.77 -45.97
CA ALA A 584 50.76 -11.05 -46.19
C ALA A 584 51.21 -11.73 -44.89
N ALA A 585 51.52 -10.96 -43.84
CA ALA A 585 51.86 -11.48 -42.53
C ALA A 585 50.67 -12.12 -41.82
N LEU A 586 49.44 -11.65 -42.08
CA LEU A 586 48.20 -12.24 -41.56
C LEU A 586 47.87 -13.58 -42.22
N ASP A 587 48.18 -13.74 -43.50
CA ASP A 587 47.92 -14.96 -44.28
C ASP A 587 49.02 -16.02 -44.12
N ARG A 588 49.98 -15.82 -43.21
CA ARG A 588 51.11 -16.73 -43.00
C ARG A 588 50.63 -18.05 -42.39
N THR A 589 50.85 -19.15 -43.11
CA THR A 589 50.74 -20.51 -42.58
C THR A 589 52.09 -20.94 -41.99
N TYR A 590 52.07 -21.50 -40.77
CA TYR A 590 53.26 -21.99 -40.06
C TYR A 590 53.54 -23.46 -40.34
#